data_AF-A0A938SXW7-F1
#
_entry.id   AF-A0A938SXW7-F1
#
_cell.length_a   1.000
_cell.length_b   1.000
_cell.length_c   1.000
_cell.angle_alpha   90.00
_cell.angle_beta   90.00
_cell.angle_gamma   90.00
#
_symmetry.space_group_name_H-M   'P 1'
#
loop_
_entity.id
_entity.type
_entity.pdbx_description
1 polymer ?
#
loop_
_entity_poly.entity_id
_entity_poly.type
_entity_poly.pdbx_seq_one_letter_code
_entity_poly.pdbx_strand_id
1 'polypeptide(L)'
;MRGVAQRRAGACWLLGFRGAEPGVEFLRLLERFAPPAAILFRDNLPEGPASLPALRQRLEAAAQRELLFFLDEEGGWVQQLHREPWPAPRAQAMAGLEAVRACHQALAASCRSQGIGVLIAPVADLDAGEQNPVIGTRSFGGDPEAAGAAVAAALAGLAAGGVHGVIKHYPGHGDSREDSHFSLPTVPADRGLALAPFAAGIRAGAPALMSAHLQLAGDADPRPTTFRPDVMRDRLQGELGFRGLVVTDALEMAGAAVVPPAERARAALAAGCHLLTLARWEPGAEFVLEAMAADLERGALRERWLEEAAERWERFRASLPPAGAPPAPPPDLARIGRAAIFVPGGGNWRPLLPGLAVDLEFGPLGFWNPALYERALAEAGLRARRLGAEDGLEAEVYVHLGRKAPPPARLAELAARETAPALLTNGPWGWTLPFPRRLATAESSPAGFAPLLAAAGLAGDERARDRG
;
A
#
# COMPACT_ATOMS: atom_id res chain seq x y z
N MET A 1 -40.55 3.28 11.05
CA MET A 1 -39.51 2.43 11.66
C MET A 1 -38.30 2.25 10.73
N ARG A 2 -38.47 1.97 9.43
CA ARG A 2 -37.35 1.79 8.45
C ARG A 2 -36.23 2.83 8.49
N GLY A 3 -36.55 4.13 8.57
CA GLY A 3 -35.52 5.18 8.63
C GLY A 3 -34.63 5.13 9.87
N VAL A 4 -35.11 4.60 11.01
CA VAL A 4 -34.30 4.45 12.23
C VAL A 4 -33.33 3.28 12.09
N ALA A 5 -33.81 2.13 11.59
CA ALA A 5 -32.96 0.96 11.37
C ALA A 5 -31.87 1.23 10.34
N GLN A 6 -32.18 1.94 9.25
CA GLN A 6 -31.21 2.34 8.23
C GLN A 6 -30.13 3.27 8.79
N ARG A 7 -30.48 4.32 9.55
CA ARG A 7 -29.48 5.18 10.20
C ARG A 7 -28.62 4.42 11.22
N ARG A 8 -29.22 3.50 11.99
CA ARG A 8 -28.46 2.63 12.91
C ARG A 8 -27.50 1.71 12.17
N ALA A 9 -27.95 1.13 11.05
CA ALA A 9 -27.10 0.28 10.21
C ALA A 9 -25.95 1.07 9.60
N GLY A 10 -26.20 2.29 9.13
CA GLY A 10 -25.19 3.15 8.52
C GLY A 10 -24.13 3.68 9.49
N ALA A 11 -24.42 3.71 10.80
CA ALA A 11 -23.55 4.29 11.81
C ALA A 11 -22.15 3.63 11.95
N CYS A 12 -21.95 2.44 11.40
CA CYS A 12 -20.67 1.73 11.41
C CYS A 12 -20.07 1.53 10.02
N TRP A 13 -20.37 2.39 9.05
CA TRP A 13 -19.84 2.28 7.68
C TRP A 13 -18.83 3.36 7.31
N LEU A 14 -17.82 2.94 6.56
CA LEU A 14 -16.90 3.76 5.79
C LEU A 14 -17.24 3.56 4.31
N LEU A 15 -17.79 4.61 3.67
CA LEU A 15 -18.26 4.52 2.29
C LEU A 15 -17.42 5.37 1.33
N GLY A 16 -17.03 4.80 0.21
CA GLY A 16 -16.40 5.51 -0.91
C GLY A 16 -17.17 5.31 -2.21
N PHE A 17 -16.83 6.10 -3.22
CA PHE A 17 -17.50 6.14 -4.52
C PHE A 17 -16.48 6.35 -5.65
N ARG A 18 -16.89 6.11 -6.90
CA ARG A 18 -16.01 6.32 -8.07
C ARG A 18 -16.17 7.69 -8.71
N GLY A 19 -15.08 8.18 -9.26
CA GLY A 19 -15.02 9.41 -10.04
C GLY A 19 -14.90 10.68 -9.20
N ALA A 20 -14.73 11.81 -9.89
CA ALA A 20 -14.51 13.11 -9.25
C ALA A 20 -15.75 13.63 -8.51
N GLU A 21 -16.94 13.26 -8.97
CA GLU A 21 -18.22 13.71 -8.43
C GLU A 21 -19.08 12.53 -8.01
N PRO A 22 -19.73 12.59 -6.84
CA PRO A 22 -20.61 11.52 -6.39
C PRO A 22 -21.89 11.48 -7.24
N GLY A 23 -22.24 10.28 -7.69
CA GLY A 23 -23.50 10.01 -8.37
C GLY A 23 -24.72 10.25 -7.46
N VAL A 24 -25.88 10.47 -8.08
CA VAL A 24 -27.14 10.75 -7.35
C VAL A 24 -27.54 9.57 -6.46
N GLU A 25 -27.32 8.33 -6.89
CA GLU A 25 -27.63 7.16 -6.06
C GLU A 25 -26.75 7.09 -4.80
N PHE A 26 -25.46 7.43 -4.91
CA PHE A 26 -24.56 7.48 -3.76
C PHE A 26 -24.99 8.56 -2.76
N LEU A 27 -25.40 9.75 -3.23
CA LEU A 27 -25.92 10.79 -2.34
C LEU A 27 -27.19 10.35 -1.61
N ARG A 28 -28.11 9.64 -2.29
CA ARG A 28 -29.30 9.05 -1.64
C ARG A 28 -28.94 7.97 -0.63
N LEU A 29 -27.87 7.20 -0.86
CA LEU A 29 -27.36 6.24 0.10
C LEU A 29 -26.90 6.95 1.38
N LEU A 30 -26.13 8.03 1.25
CA LEU A 30 -25.70 8.84 2.40
C LEU A 30 -26.89 9.45 3.16
N GLU A 31 -27.91 9.94 2.45
CA GLU A 31 -29.12 10.48 3.08
C GLU A 31 -29.85 9.45 3.94
N ARG A 32 -29.94 8.20 3.45
CA ARG A 32 -30.66 7.10 4.13
C ARG A 32 -29.89 6.53 5.31
N PHE A 33 -28.59 6.32 5.14
CA PHE A 33 -27.77 5.59 6.10
C PHE A 33 -26.93 6.49 7.00
N ALA A 34 -26.61 7.71 6.57
CA ALA A 34 -25.85 8.71 7.33
C ALA A 34 -24.57 8.14 7.99
N PRO A 35 -23.65 7.53 7.20
CA PRO A 35 -22.41 6.97 7.72
C PRO A 35 -21.55 8.05 8.36
N PRO A 36 -20.72 7.72 9.36
CA PRO A 36 -19.88 8.71 10.02
C PRO A 36 -18.60 9.07 9.25
N ALA A 37 -18.25 8.30 8.21
CA ALA A 37 -16.99 8.44 7.51
C ALA A 37 -17.12 8.13 6.01
N ALA A 38 -16.22 8.74 5.24
CA ALA A 38 -16.04 8.45 3.82
C ALA A 38 -14.58 8.11 3.52
N ILE A 39 -14.35 7.18 2.59
CA ILE A 39 -13.02 6.87 2.06
C ILE A 39 -12.91 7.46 0.66
N LEU A 40 -11.80 8.14 0.41
CA LEU A 40 -11.49 8.78 -0.86
C LEU A 40 -10.36 8.04 -1.57
N PHE A 41 -10.34 8.17 -2.89
CA PHE A 41 -9.31 7.68 -3.79
C PHE A 41 -8.89 8.77 -4.76
N ARG A 42 -7.82 8.52 -5.52
CA ARG A 42 -7.24 9.42 -6.51
C ARG A 42 -8.28 10.05 -7.45
N ASP A 43 -9.26 9.27 -7.88
CA ASP A 43 -10.30 9.72 -8.79
C ASP A 43 -11.30 10.71 -8.15
N ASN A 44 -11.41 10.74 -6.82
CA ASN A 44 -12.22 11.73 -6.08
C ASN A 44 -11.48 13.06 -5.85
N LEU A 45 -10.18 13.13 -6.16
CA LEU A 45 -9.30 14.25 -5.83
C LEU A 45 -8.77 14.97 -7.08
N PRO A 46 -9.63 15.50 -7.97
CA PRO A 46 -9.17 16.16 -9.19
C PRO A 46 -8.31 17.40 -8.87
N GLU A 47 -7.41 17.74 -9.79
CA GLU A 47 -6.50 18.87 -9.62
C GLU A 47 -7.23 20.20 -9.36
N GLY A 48 -6.95 20.81 -8.21
CA GLY A 48 -7.38 22.17 -7.89
C GLY A 48 -7.77 22.36 -6.41
N PRO A 49 -7.49 23.52 -5.81
CA PRO A 49 -7.72 23.76 -4.37
C PRO A 49 -9.20 23.82 -3.96
N ALA A 50 -10.13 23.90 -4.92
CA ALA A 50 -11.56 24.00 -4.66
C ALA A 50 -12.28 22.63 -4.58
N SER A 51 -11.64 21.52 -4.98
CA SER A 51 -12.34 20.25 -5.18
C SER A 51 -12.75 19.57 -3.87
N LEU A 52 -11.85 19.48 -2.88
CA LEU A 52 -12.12 18.71 -1.66
C LEU A 52 -13.06 19.40 -0.65
N PRO A 53 -12.97 20.72 -0.37
CA PRO A 53 -13.96 21.40 0.47
C PRO A 53 -15.38 21.37 -0.12
N ALA A 54 -15.51 21.53 -1.44
CA ALA A 54 -16.80 21.43 -2.12
C ALA A 54 -17.35 20.00 -2.08
N LEU A 55 -16.49 19.00 -2.31
CA LEU A 55 -16.87 17.59 -2.17
C LEU A 55 -17.32 17.30 -0.74
N ARG A 56 -16.57 17.74 0.28
CA ARG A 56 -16.95 17.62 1.69
C ARG A 56 -18.33 18.19 1.95
N GLN A 57 -18.57 19.44 1.57
CA GLN A 57 -19.87 20.09 1.76
C GLN A 57 -20.99 19.29 1.11
N ARG A 58 -20.77 18.77 -0.10
CA ARG A 58 -21.76 17.97 -0.83
C ARG A 58 -22.07 16.64 -0.14
N LEU A 59 -21.05 15.92 0.32
CA LEU A 59 -21.22 14.63 1.01
C LEU A 59 -21.86 14.81 2.40
N GLU A 60 -21.43 15.81 3.16
CA GLU A 60 -21.98 16.12 4.50
C GLU A 60 -23.41 16.65 4.42
N ALA A 61 -23.75 17.43 3.40
CA ALA A 61 -25.12 17.86 3.13
C ALA A 61 -26.02 16.66 2.81
N ALA A 62 -25.54 15.66 2.06
CA ALA A 62 -26.30 14.44 1.82
C ALA A 62 -26.43 13.59 3.09
N ALA A 63 -25.33 13.36 3.82
CA ALA A 63 -25.31 12.56 5.03
C ALA A 63 -26.04 13.22 6.24
N GLN A 64 -26.26 14.53 6.18
CA GLN A 64 -26.79 15.36 7.27
C GLN A 64 -25.94 15.27 8.54
N ARG A 65 -24.61 15.18 8.38
CA ARG A 65 -23.62 15.12 9.47
C ARG A 65 -22.21 15.41 8.94
N GLU A 66 -21.31 15.78 9.84
CA GLU A 66 -19.87 15.84 9.55
C GLU A 66 -19.32 14.44 9.24
N LEU A 67 -18.42 14.37 8.26
CA LEU A 67 -17.79 13.13 7.81
C LEU A 67 -16.29 13.15 8.09
N LEU A 68 -15.77 12.09 8.71
CA LEU A 68 -14.33 11.88 8.76
C LEU A 68 -13.84 11.26 7.45
N PHE A 69 -12.83 11.88 6.84
CA PHE A 69 -12.27 11.41 5.57
C PHE A 69 -11.05 10.52 5.80
N PHE A 70 -11.11 9.33 5.20
CA PHE A 70 -10.04 8.35 5.10
C PHE A 70 -9.41 8.44 3.71
N LEU A 71 -8.10 8.24 3.64
CA LEU A 71 -7.36 8.15 2.39
C LEU A 71 -6.38 6.98 2.44
N ASP A 72 -6.32 6.18 1.38
CA ASP A 72 -5.32 5.13 1.26
C ASP A 72 -4.01 5.69 0.68
N GLU A 73 -3.33 6.48 1.50
CA GLU A 73 -2.06 7.15 1.18
C GLU A 73 -0.94 6.53 2.02
N GLU A 74 -0.23 5.57 1.45
CA GLU A 74 0.92 4.89 2.07
C GLU A 74 2.25 5.58 1.74
N GLY A 75 2.30 6.23 0.58
CA GLY A 75 3.55 6.59 -0.09
C GLY A 75 3.98 5.53 -1.11
N GLY A 76 4.90 5.88 -2.00
CA GLY A 76 5.41 5.01 -3.05
C GLY A 76 4.33 4.59 -4.03
N TRP A 77 4.00 3.29 -4.07
CA TRP A 77 3.05 2.73 -5.03
C TRP A 77 1.60 3.09 -4.73
N VAL A 78 1.24 3.18 -3.45
CA VAL A 78 -0.15 3.46 -3.04
C VAL A 78 -0.26 4.91 -2.61
N GLN A 79 -0.53 5.75 -3.61
CA GLN A 79 -0.70 7.21 -3.46
C GLN A 79 -1.95 7.68 -4.20
N GLN A 80 -2.78 8.45 -3.51
CA GLN A 80 -4.01 9.05 -4.02
C GLN A 80 -3.85 10.53 -4.34
N LEU A 81 -2.99 11.25 -3.62
CA LEU A 81 -2.75 12.67 -3.86
C LEU A 81 -2.00 12.88 -5.19
N HIS A 82 -2.55 13.74 -6.06
CA HIS A 82 -1.90 14.12 -7.32
C HIS A 82 -0.78 15.16 -7.13
N ARG A 83 -0.84 15.93 -6.04
CA ARG A 83 0.02 17.09 -5.79
C ARG A 83 0.67 17.01 -4.41
N GLU A 84 1.58 16.07 -4.27
CA GLU A 84 2.69 16.26 -3.36
C GLU A 84 3.85 16.82 -4.20
N PRO A 85 4.57 17.86 -3.76
CA PRO A 85 5.84 18.22 -4.38
C PRO A 85 6.88 17.08 -4.29
N TRP A 86 6.57 16.00 -3.57
CA TRP A 86 7.47 14.91 -3.25
C TRP A 86 6.72 13.56 -3.32
N PRO A 87 7.06 12.64 -4.24
CA PRO A 87 6.58 11.27 -4.10
C PRO A 87 7.20 10.68 -2.82
N ALA A 88 6.39 10.49 -1.78
CA ALA A 88 6.84 9.81 -0.57
C ALA A 88 7.48 8.47 -0.98
N PRO A 89 8.67 8.12 -0.48
CA PRO A 89 9.35 6.90 -0.91
C PRO A 89 8.54 5.67 -0.51
N ARG A 90 8.75 4.57 -1.23
CA ARG A 90 8.27 3.24 -0.81
C ARG A 90 8.78 2.92 0.59
N ALA A 91 8.00 2.17 1.38
CA ALA A 91 8.36 1.82 2.75
C ALA A 91 9.76 1.17 2.85
N GLN A 92 10.08 0.23 1.97
CA GLN A 92 11.42 -0.43 1.93
C GLN A 92 12.58 0.51 1.56
N ALA A 93 12.30 1.67 0.98
CA ALA A 93 13.30 2.64 0.55
C ALA A 93 13.68 3.65 1.64
N MET A 94 12.93 3.72 2.75
CA MET A 94 13.16 4.70 3.82
C MET A 94 14.40 4.36 4.66
N ALA A 95 15.27 5.35 4.86
CA ALA A 95 16.56 5.17 5.53
C ALA A 95 16.48 5.24 7.05
N GLY A 96 15.99 4.18 7.68
CA GLY A 96 15.91 4.10 9.14
C GLY A 96 14.75 4.89 9.75
N LEU A 97 14.63 4.83 11.07
CA LEU A 97 13.39 5.23 11.77
C LEU A 97 13.10 6.73 11.73
N GLU A 98 14.14 7.58 11.72
CA GLU A 98 13.97 9.03 11.62
C GLU A 98 13.38 9.42 10.27
N ALA A 99 13.89 8.83 9.18
CA ALA A 99 13.36 9.00 7.83
C ALA A 99 11.90 8.52 7.74
N VAL A 100 11.60 7.33 8.29
CA VAL A 100 10.23 6.79 8.33
C VAL A 100 9.28 7.76 9.03
N ARG A 101 9.66 8.26 10.22
CA ARG A 101 8.85 9.22 10.98
C ARG A 101 8.66 10.52 10.20
N ALA A 102 9.72 11.10 9.64
CA ALA A 102 9.67 12.37 8.93
C ALA A 102 8.80 12.29 7.66
N CYS A 103 8.92 11.21 6.87
CA CYS A 103 8.06 10.97 5.71
C CYS A 103 6.59 10.93 6.09
N HIS A 104 6.25 10.11 7.09
CA HIS A 104 4.85 9.96 7.51
C HIS A 104 4.29 11.23 8.15
N GLN A 105 5.12 12.04 8.82
CA GLN A 105 4.72 13.35 9.32
C GLN A 105 4.40 14.33 8.19
N ALA A 106 5.25 14.39 7.16
CA ALA A 106 5.02 15.25 6.00
C ALA A 106 3.74 14.86 5.26
N LEU A 107 3.58 13.55 4.99
CA LEU A 107 2.40 12.98 4.34
C LEU A 107 1.12 13.31 5.11
N ALA A 108 1.11 13.00 6.40
CA ALA A 108 -0.02 13.26 7.28
C ALA A 108 -0.44 14.73 7.26
N ALA A 109 0.52 15.65 7.35
CA ALA A 109 0.16 17.05 7.44
C ALA A 109 -0.27 17.65 6.10
N SER A 110 0.26 17.16 4.98
CA SER A 110 -0.27 17.50 3.66
C SER A 110 -1.72 17.03 3.50
N CYS A 111 -2.01 15.77 3.85
CA CYS A 111 -3.38 15.26 3.88
C CYS A 111 -4.27 16.08 4.83
N ARG A 112 -3.77 16.41 6.03
CA ARG A 112 -4.51 17.18 7.03
C ARG A 112 -4.84 18.59 6.56
N SER A 113 -3.93 19.23 5.82
CA SER A 113 -4.16 20.57 5.22
C SER A 113 -5.32 20.58 4.22
N GLN A 114 -5.62 19.42 3.64
CA GLN A 114 -6.74 19.22 2.71
C GLN A 114 -8.02 18.73 3.42
N GLY A 115 -7.97 18.55 4.75
CA GLY A 115 -9.11 18.09 5.56
C GLY A 115 -9.26 16.58 5.63
N ILE A 116 -8.23 15.80 5.31
CA ILE A 116 -8.19 14.34 5.53
C ILE A 116 -7.70 14.09 6.97
N GLY A 117 -8.44 13.28 7.72
CA GLY A 117 -8.15 13.05 9.14
C GLY A 117 -7.52 11.69 9.44
N VAL A 118 -7.61 10.75 8.51
CA VAL A 118 -7.16 9.37 8.70
C VAL A 118 -6.46 8.87 7.44
N LEU A 119 -5.26 8.32 7.62
CA LEU A 119 -4.55 7.59 6.56
C LEU A 119 -4.60 6.10 6.82
N ILE A 120 -4.91 5.33 5.79
CA ILE A 120 -4.87 3.87 5.83
C ILE A 120 -3.42 3.42 5.64
N ALA A 121 -2.58 3.81 6.60
CA ALA A 121 -1.15 3.59 6.66
C ALA A 121 -0.70 3.61 8.14
N PRO A 122 0.43 2.99 8.50
CA PRO A 122 1.36 2.28 7.61
C PRO A 122 0.98 0.81 7.36
N VAL A 123 1.60 0.21 6.34
CA VAL A 123 1.59 -1.24 6.15
C VAL A 123 2.48 -1.90 7.22
N ALA A 124 1.91 -2.86 7.94
CA ALA A 124 2.53 -3.68 8.97
C ALA A 124 2.76 -5.14 8.52
N ASP A 125 2.45 -5.45 7.26
CA ASP A 125 2.78 -6.75 6.65
C ASP A 125 4.30 -6.90 6.51
N LEU A 126 4.81 -8.10 6.76
CA LEU A 126 6.20 -8.47 6.46
C LEU A 126 6.36 -8.84 4.99
N ASP A 127 7.51 -8.52 4.40
CA ASP A 127 7.88 -9.08 3.10
C ASP A 127 8.58 -10.43 3.29
N ALA A 128 7.84 -11.52 3.13
CA ALA A 128 8.37 -12.87 3.30
C ALA A 128 9.11 -13.43 2.07
N GLY A 129 9.24 -12.65 1.00
CA GLY A 129 9.86 -13.11 -0.25
C GLY A 129 8.93 -13.97 -1.14
N GLU A 130 9.51 -14.77 -2.03
CA GLU A 130 9.48 -14.55 -3.49
C GLU A 130 8.15 -14.54 -4.30
N GLN A 131 6.95 -14.44 -3.71
CA GLN A 131 5.72 -14.64 -4.51
C GLN A 131 4.53 -13.76 -4.10
N ASN A 132 4.73 -12.69 -3.32
CA ASN A 132 3.62 -11.83 -2.89
C ASN A 132 3.30 -10.75 -3.95
N PRO A 133 2.16 -10.82 -4.66
CA PRO A 133 1.83 -9.88 -5.74
C PRO A 133 1.30 -8.54 -5.22
N VAL A 134 0.97 -8.43 -3.93
CA VAL A 134 0.17 -7.32 -3.38
C VAL A 134 0.90 -6.45 -2.37
N ILE A 135 1.79 -7.02 -1.53
CA ILE A 135 2.52 -6.27 -0.50
C ILE A 135 3.87 -5.76 -1.03
N GLY A 136 4.82 -6.65 -1.32
CA GLY A 136 6.15 -6.30 -1.84
C GLY A 136 6.77 -5.05 -1.20
N THR A 137 7.04 -4.03 -2.03
CA THR A 137 7.68 -2.78 -1.62
C THR A 137 6.84 -1.87 -0.70
N ARG A 138 5.57 -2.22 -0.45
CA ARG A 138 4.70 -1.53 0.53
C ARG A 138 5.05 -1.89 1.97
N SER A 139 5.67 -3.06 2.19
CA SER A 139 6.21 -3.47 3.50
C SER A 139 7.46 -2.66 3.89
N PHE A 140 7.80 -2.59 5.17
CA PHE A 140 9.12 -2.10 5.60
C PHE A 140 10.25 -3.15 5.49
N GLY A 141 9.92 -4.40 5.13
CA GLY A 141 10.87 -5.49 4.92
C GLY A 141 10.44 -6.80 5.59
N GLY A 142 11.29 -7.83 5.46
CA GLY A 142 11.02 -9.16 6.02
C GLY A 142 11.48 -9.38 7.46
N ASP A 143 12.28 -8.46 8.02
CA ASP A 143 12.74 -8.57 9.41
C ASP A 143 11.64 -8.11 10.40
N PRO A 144 11.12 -8.99 11.28
CA PRO A 144 9.99 -8.68 12.14
C PRO A 144 10.21 -7.51 13.11
N GLU A 145 11.42 -7.41 13.68
CA GLU A 145 11.75 -6.37 14.66
C GLU A 145 11.95 -5.01 13.99
N ALA A 146 12.71 -4.96 12.90
CA ALA A 146 12.94 -3.74 12.13
C ALA A 146 11.65 -3.20 11.52
N ALA A 147 10.80 -4.09 10.95
CA ALA A 147 9.49 -3.70 10.44
C ALA A 147 8.58 -3.17 11.55
N GLY A 148 8.56 -3.81 12.73
CA GLY A 148 7.81 -3.32 13.87
C GLY A 148 8.27 -1.95 14.39
N ALA A 149 9.58 -1.72 14.44
CA ALA A 149 10.14 -0.41 14.79
C ALA A 149 9.76 0.66 13.75
N ALA A 150 9.78 0.33 12.47
CA ALA A 150 9.37 1.23 11.39
C ALA A 150 7.86 1.55 11.46
N VAL A 151 7.00 0.56 11.71
CA VAL A 151 5.55 0.78 11.93
C VAL A 151 5.31 1.75 13.08
N ALA A 152 6.00 1.58 14.21
CA ALA A 152 5.89 2.49 15.36
C ALA A 152 6.36 3.91 15.01
N ALA A 153 7.48 4.04 14.29
CA ALA A 153 8.00 5.33 13.84
C ALA A 153 7.04 6.04 12.86
N ALA A 154 6.45 5.29 11.94
CA ALA A 154 5.46 5.77 10.98
C ALA A 154 4.20 6.29 11.68
N LEU A 155 3.65 5.52 12.64
CA LEU A 155 2.51 5.95 13.45
C LEU A 155 2.81 7.24 14.23
N ALA A 156 4.00 7.36 14.80
CA ALA A 156 4.41 8.57 15.49
C ALA A 156 4.54 9.77 14.54
N GLY A 157 4.99 9.54 13.30
CA GLY A 157 5.01 10.54 12.23
C GLY A 157 3.61 10.99 11.86
N LEU A 158 2.70 10.04 11.58
CA LEU A 158 1.31 10.33 11.24
C LEU A 158 0.61 11.18 12.32
N ALA A 159 0.75 10.77 13.58
CA ALA A 159 0.20 11.51 14.72
C ALA A 159 0.77 12.92 14.82
N ALA A 160 2.09 13.10 14.60
CA ALA A 160 2.73 14.41 14.60
C ALA A 160 2.28 15.30 13.43
N GLY A 161 1.88 14.72 12.30
CA GLY A 161 1.30 15.43 11.17
C GLY A 161 -0.20 15.72 11.31
N GLY A 162 -0.84 15.29 12.40
CA GLY A 162 -2.22 15.63 12.69
C GLY A 162 -3.26 14.64 12.15
N VAL A 163 -2.89 13.42 11.78
CA VAL A 163 -3.82 12.38 11.31
C VAL A 163 -3.70 11.10 12.14
N HIS A 164 -4.75 10.28 12.13
CA HIS A 164 -4.63 8.89 12.59
C HIS A 164 -4.09 7.99 11.51
N GLY A 165 -3.27 7.02 11.92
CA GLY A 165 -2.86 5.89 11.09
C GLY A 165 -3.70 4.64 11.36
N VAL A 166 -3.90 3.83 10.32
CA VAL A 166 -4.52 2.51 10.37
C VAL A 166 -3.48 1.47 9.96
N ILE A 167 -2.99 0.67 10.90
CA ILE A 167 -2.05 -0.41 10.58
C ILE A 167 -2.74 -1.54 9.82
N LYS A 168 -2.10 -2.12 8.79
CA LYS A 168 -2.73 -3.12 7.91
C LYS A 168 -1.73 -4.13 7.32
N HIS A 169 -2.15 -5.30 6.84
CA HIS A 169 -3.51 -5.85 6.84
C HIS A 169 -3.54 -7.04 7.81
N TYR A 170 -4.14 -6.87 8.99
CA TYR A 170 -4.09 -7.88 10.06
C TYR A 170 -4.86 -9.16 9.66
N PRO A 171 -4.33 -10.38 9.89
CA PRO A 171 -3.13 -10.72 10.70
C PRO A 171 -1.81 -10.81 9.93
N GLY A 172 -1.73 -10.22 8.74
CA GLY A 172 -0.53 -10.15 7.89
C GLY A 172 -0.81 -10.78 6.52
N HIS A 173 -0.75 -9.99 5.46
CA HIS A 173 -0.92 -10.44 4.07
C HIS A 173 0.41 -10.83 3.41
N GLY A 174 1.52 -10.48 4.06
CA GLY A 174 2.90 -10.66 3.59
C GLY A 174 3.31 -12.05 3.07
N ASP A 175 2.74 -13.10 3.63
CA ASP A 175 3.05 -14.50 3.28
C ASP A 175 2.14 -15.08 2.18
N SER A 176 1.22 -14.29 1.63
CA SER A 176 0.30 -14.77 0.61
C SER A 176 0.95 -14.79 -0.78
N ARG A 177 0.44 -15.67 -1.65
CA ARG A 177 0.84 -15.77 -3.08
C ARG A 177 -0.24 -15.27 -4.02
N GLU A 178 -1.33 -14.77 -3.47
CA GLU A 178 -2.53 -14.39 -4.19
C GLU A 178 -2.98 -13.01 -3.73
N ASP A 179 -3.67 -12.29 -4.61
CA ASP A 179 -4.19 -10.97 -4.30
C ASP A 179 -5.66 -11.07 -3.87
N SER A 180 -5.98 -10.55 -2.68
CA SER A 180 -7.33 -10.56 -2.11
C SER A 180 -8.33 -9.73 -2.90
N HIS A 181 -7.87 -8.87 -3.81
CA HIS A 181 -8.75 -8.20 -4.78
C HIS A 181 -9.39 -9.20 -5.76
N PHE A 182 -8.73 -10.32 -6.06
CA PHE A 182 -9.14 -11.27 -7.10
C PHE A 182 -9.47 -12.68 -6.58
N SER A 183 -8.96 -13.08 -5.40
CA SER A 183 -9.25 -14.38 -4.78
C SER A 183 -9.30 -14.30 -3.25
N LEU A 184 -9.40 -15.43 -2.56
CA LEU A 184 -9.21 -15.54 -1.10
C LEU A 184 -7.81 -16.12 -0.83
N PRO A 185 -6.81 -15.28 -0.49
CA PRO A 185 -5.45 -15.74 -0.30
C PRO A 185 -5.32 -16.59 0.95
N THR A 186 -4.58 -17.69 0.85
CA THR A 186 -4.26 -18.56 1.98
C THR A 186 -2.89 -18.19 2.56
N VAL A 187 -2.81 -18.13 3.89
CA VAL A 187 -1.59 -17.85 4.66
C VAL A 187 -1.37 -18.93 5.73
N PRO A 188 -0.15 -19.13 6.24
CA PRO A 188 0.10 -20.09 7.33
C PRO A 188 -0.81 -19.85 8.55
N ALA A 189 -1.24 -20.90 9.24
CA ALA A 189 -2.05 -20.78 10.46
C ALA A 189 -1.26 -20.24 11.66
N ASP A 190 0.03 -20.62 11.75
CA ASP A 190 0.98 -20.01 12.69
C ASP A 190 1.42 -18.66 12.15
N ARG A 191 1.12 -17.60 12.92
CA ARG A 191 1.37 -16.22 12.54
C ARG A 191 2.51 -15.58 13.33
N GLY A 192 3.26 -16.35 14.13
CA GLY A 192 4.18 -15.85 15.16
C GLY A 192 5.01 -14.63 14.73
N LEU A 193 5.78 -14.75 13.64
CA LEU A 193 6.61 -13.65 13.15
C LEU A 193 5.81 -12.55 12.45
N ALA A 194 4.79 -12.90 11.68
CA ALA A 194 3.95 -11.96 10.95
C ALA A 194 3.16 -11.01 11.86
N LEU A 195 2.90 -11.41 13.11
CA LEU A 195 2.23 -10.56 14.10
C LEU A 195 3.15 -9.52 14.76
N ALA A 196 4.47 -9.66 14.65
CA ALA A 196 5.40 -8.80 15.39
C ALA A 196 5.24 -7.30 15.06
N PRO A 197 5.07 -6.87 13.79
CA PRO A 197 4.87 -5.46 13.48
C PRO A 197 3.52 -4.94 13.97
N PHE A 198 2.47 -5.76 13.94
CA PHE A 198 1.17 -5.40 14.53
C PHE A 198 1.29 -5.22 16.04
N ALA A 199 1.94 -6.15 16.74
CA ALA A 199 2.17 -6.05 18.18
C ALA A 199 2.98 -4.79 18.54
N ALA A 200 3.98 -4.44 17.72
CA ALA A 200 4.74 -3.20 17.88
C ALA A 200 3.87 -1.94 17.67
N GLY A 201 3.06 -1.91 16.61
CA GLY A 201 2.12 -0.82 16.36
C GLY A 201 1.07 -0.66 17.46
N ILE A 202 0.53 -1.76 17.99
CA ILE A 202 -0.41 -1.76 19.12
C ILE A 202 0.26 -1.18 20.37
N ARG A 203 1.48 -1.61 20.71
CA ARG A 203 2.25 -1.04 21.84
C ARG A 203 2.59 0.43 21.64
N ALA A 204 2.79 0.86 20.40
CA ALA A 204 3.01 2.26 20.04
C ALA A 204 1.74 3.11 20.07
N GLY A 205 0.57 2.51 20.34
CA GLY A 205 -0.70 3.23 20.48
C GLY A 205 -1.45 3.43 19.16
N ALA A 206 -1.35 2.49 18.21
CA ALA A 206 -2.13 2.53 16.97
C ALA A 206 -3.62 2.80 17.26
N PRO A 207 -4.21 3.89 16.74
CA PRO A 207 -5.59 4.25 17.03
C PRO A 207 -6.58 3.34 16.28
N ALA A 208 -6.16 2.79 15.14
CA ALA A 208 -6.95 1.89 14.32
C ALA A 208 -6.09 0.80 13.64
N LEU A 209 -6.75 -0.28 13.24
CA LEU A 209 -6.17 -1.40 12.51
C LEU A 209 -7.17 -1.92 11.46
N MET A 210 -6.67 -2.30 10.29
CA MET A 210 -7.46 -2.86 9.21
C MET A 210 -7.31 -4.39 9.13
N SER A 211 -8.42 -5.13 9.13
CA SER A 211 -8.44 -6.58 8.94
C SER A 211 -8.19 -6.96 7.49
N ALA A 212 -7.64 -8.15 7.23
CA ALA A 212 -7.43 -8.69 5.89
C ALA A 212 -8.40 -9.85 5.60
N HIS A 213 -8.76 -10.05 4.33
CA HIS A 213 -9.53 -11.21 3.89
C HIS A 213 -8.60 -12.37 3.54
N LEU A 214 -8.15 -13.12 4.54
CA LEU A 214 -7.20 -14.23 4.38
C LEU A 214 -7.79 -15.54 4.91
N GLN A 215 -7.43 -16.67 4.31
CA GLN A 215 -7.71 -18.00 4.84
C GLN A 215 -6.49 -18.53 5.59
N LEU A 216 -6.71 -19.18 6.74
CA LEU A 216 -5.63 -19.86 7.47
C LEU A 216 -5.44 -21.28 6.93
N ALA A 217 -4.22 -21.62 6.52
CA ALA A 217 -3.88 -22.90 5.93
C ALA A 217 -4.15 -24.06 6.91
N GLY A 218 -4.80 -25.13 6.42
CA GLY A 218 -5.10 -26.32 7.23
C GLY A 218 -6.22 -26.11 8.26
N ASP A 219 -6.89 -24.97 8.25
CA ASP A 219 -8.03 -24.70 9.12
C ASP A 219 -9.33 -25.27 8.53
N ALA A 220 -10.18 -25.81 9.40
CA ALA A 220 -11.48 -26.36 9.03
C ALA A 220 -12.53 -25.26 8.77
N ASP A 221 -12.33 -24.06 9.30
CA ASP A 221 -13.19 -22.91 9.04
C ASP A 221 -12.75 -22.17 7.76
N PRO A 222 -13.53 -22.22 6.67
CA PRO A 222 -13.17 -21.61 5.39
C PRO A 222 -13.38 -20.08 5.38
N ARG A 223 -13.88 -19.49 6.47
CA ARG A 223 -14.16 -18.05 6.51
C ARG A 223 -12.86 -17.23 6.52
N PRO A 224 -12.83 -16.12 5.78
CA PRO A 224 -11.75 -15.14 5.87
C PRO A 224 -11.52 -14.64 7.29
N THR A 225 -10.28 -14.30 7.64
CA THR A 225 -9.87 -13.79 8.95
C THR A 225 -10.71 -12.60 9.44
N THR A 226 -11.13 -11.70 8.54
CA THR A 226 -12.08 -10.59 8.84
C THR A 226 -13.36 -11.05 9.54
N PHE A 227 -13.86 -12.27 9.27
CA PHE A 227 -15.14 -12.78 9.77
C PHE A 227 -14.97 -13.78 10.93
N ARG A 228 -13.77 -13.89 11.50
CA ARG A 228 -13.41 -14.92 12.48
C ARG A 228 -13.22 -14.35 13.89
N PRO A 229 -14.12 -14.66 14.85
CA PRO A 229 -14.00 -14.18 16.23
C PRO A 229 -12.71 -14.65 16.93
N ASP A 230 -12.23 -15.85 16.63
CA ASP A 230 -10.99 -16.37 17.21
C ASP A 230 -9.75 -15.56 16.77
N VAL A 231 -9.78 -15.02 15.54
CA VAL A 231 -8.69 -14.18 15.01
C VAL A 231 -8.83 -12.73 15.47
N MET A 232 -10.04 -12.19 15.38
CA MET A 232 -10.31 -10.76 15.55
C MET A 232 -10.69 -10.35 16.99
N ARG A 233 -11.26 -11.26 17.79
CA ARG A 233 -11.47 -11.03 19.24
C ARG A 233 -10.38 -11.71 20.02
N ASP A 234 -10.23 -13.02 19.92
CA ASP A 234 -9.40 -13.77 20.86
C ASP A 234 -7.91 -13.44 20.67
N ARG A 235 -7.38 -13.52 19.44
CA ARG A 235 -5.98 -13.16 19.17
C ARG A 235 -5.74 -11.65 19.18
N LEU A 236 -6.48 -10.88 18.37
CA LEU A 236 -6.22 -9.44 18.24
C LEU A 236 -6.53 -8.65 19.52
N GLN A 237 -7.70 -8.87 20.12
CA GLN A 237 -8.14 -8.11 21.28
C GLN A 237 -7.76 -8.82 22.58
N GLY A 238 -7.83 -10.14 22.65
CA GLY A 238 -7.39 -10.89 23.83
C GLY A 238 -5.88 -10.89 23.97
N GLU A 239 -5.18 -11.62 23.09
CA GLU A 239 -3.73 -11.88 23.20
C GLU A 239 -2.87 -10.64 22.93
N LEU A 240 -3.12 -9.93 21.82
CA LEU A 240 -2.36 -8.71 21.47
C LEU A 240 -2.85 -7.45 22.20
N GLY A 241 -4.00 -7.54 22.89
CA GLY A 241 -4.51 -6.43 23.71
C GLY A 241 -4.98 -5.21 22.91
N PHE A 242 -5.30 -5.33 21.62
CA PHE A 242 -5.74 -4.18 20.83
C PHE A 242 -7.08 -3.60 21.34
N ARG A 243 -7.12 -2.28 21.53
CA ARG A 243 -8.31 -1.54 22.00
C ARG A 243 -8.69 -0.37 21.09
N GLY A 244 -8.05 -0.23 19.94
CA GLY A 244 -8.39 0.78 18.94
C GLY A 244 -9.61 0.40 18.10
N LEU A 245 -9.87 1.20 17.07
CA LEU A 245 -10.91 0.92 16.07
C LEU A 245 -10.44 -0.21 15.13
N VAL A 246 -11.33 -1.18 14.86
CA VAL A 246 -11.05 -2.24 13.87
C VAL A 246 -11.86 -1.90 12.63
N VAL A 247 -11.17 -1.58 11.55
CA VAL A 247 -11.74 -1.27 10.25
C VAL A 247 -11.64 -2.54 9.39
N THR A 248 -12.65 -2.90 8.61
CA THR A 248 -12.49 -3.99 7.66
C THR A 248 -11.72 -3.51 6.43
N ASP A 249 -10.94 -4.38 5.79
CA ASP A 249 -10.68 -4.20 4.36
C ASP A 249 -12.00 -4.25 3.58
N ALA A 250 -11.99 -3.79 2.32
CA ALA A 250 -13.19 -3.56 1.53
C ALA A 250 -14.02 -4.84 1.38
N LEU A 251 -15.29 -4.79 1.82
CA LEU A 251 -16.16 -5.98 1.88
C LEU A 251 -16.68 -6.40 0.50
N GLU A 252 -16.48 -5.59 -0.53
CA GLU A 252 -16.76 -5.91 -1.93
C GLU A 252 -15.64 -6.69 -2.63
N MET A 253 -14.47 -6.86 -2.00
CA MET A 253 -13.35 -7.63 -2.57
C MET A 253 -13.69 -9.12 -2.73
N ALA A 254 -13.05 -9.77 -3.70
CA ALA A 254 -13.22 -11.20 -3.95
C ALA A 254 -12.88 -12.06 -2.72
N GLY A 255 -11.88 -11.69 -1.92
CA GLY A 255 -11.54 -12.39 -0.69
C GLY A 255 -12.66 -12.40 0.35
N ALA A 256 -13.51 -11.38 0.38
CA ALA A 256 -14.70 -11.36 1.24
C ALA A 256 -15.86 -12.19 0.68
N ALA A 257 -15.79 -12.60 -0.59
CA ALA A 257 -16.93 -13.13 -1.32
C ALA A 257 -17.40 -14.52 -0.90
N VAL A 258 -16.58 -15.25 -0.14
CA VAL A 258 -16.92 -16.54 0.47
C VAL A 258 -18.09 -16.41 1.46
N VAL A 259 -18.28 -15.24 2.06
CA VAL A 259 -19.46 -14.93 2.87
C VAL A 259 -20.50 -14.23 1.99
N PRO A 260 -21.78 -14.66 1.99
CA PRO A 260 -22.83 -14.00 1.21
C PRO A 260 -22.95 -12.51 1.57
N PRO A 261 -23.18 -11.60 0.60
CA PRO A 261 -23.23 -10.15 0.86
C PRO A 261 -24.15 -9.76 2.02
N ALA A 262 -25.34 -10.38 2.12
CA ALA A 262 -26.30 -10.12 3.19
C ALA A 262 -25.78 -10.43 4.60
N GLU A 263 -24.76 -11.29 4.73
CA GLU A 263 -24.24 -11.75 6.02
C GLU A 263 -22.93 -11.06 6.42
N ARG A 264 -22.22 -10.43 5.47
CA ARG A 264 -20.87 -9.87 5.70
C ARG A 264 -20.84 -8.87 6.85
N ALA A 265 -21.80 -7.93 6.89
CA ALA A 265 -21.84 -6.91 7.93
C ALA A 265 -22.02 -7.53 9.33
N ARG A 266 -23.01 -8.43 9.46
CA ARG A 266 -23.26 -9.17 10.70
C ARG A 266 -22.06 -10.01 11.11
N ALA A 267 -21.43 -10.72 10.17
CA ALA A 267 -20.29 -11.58 10.42
C ALA A 267 -19.06 -10.77 10.89
N ALA A 268 -18.78 -9.63 10.26
CA ALA A 268 -17.67 -8.76 10.64
C ALA A 268 -17.88 -8.14 12.04
N LEU A 269 -19.08 -7.62 12.33
CA LEU A 269 -19.41 -7.10 13.66
C LEU A 269 -19.33 -8.20 14.75
N ALA A 270 -19.82 -9.41 14.43
CA ALA A 270 -19.72 -10.56 15.32
C ALA A 270 -18.25 -10.92 15.61
N ALA A 271 -17.39 -10.86 14.59
CA ALA A 271 -15.95 -11.07 14.72
C ALA A 271 -15.23 -9.95 15.49
N GLY A 272 -15.87 -8.81 15.76
CA GLY A 272 -15.25 -7.70 16.49
C GLY A 272 -14.62 -6.62 15.60
N CYS A 273 -15.04 -6.54 14.35
CA CYS A 273 -14.84 -5.35 13.53
C CYS A 273 -15.83 -4.26 13.95
N HIS A 274 -15.46 -3.00 13.74
CA HIS A 274 -16.20 -1.83 14.25
C HIS A 274 -16.61 -0.84 13.15
N LEU A 275 -15.78 -0.67 12.13
CA LEU A 275 -16.06 0.16 10.97
C LEU A 275 -15.96 -0.69 9.70
N LEU A 276 -17.07 -0.83 8.98
CA LEU A 276 -17.21 -1.69 7.82
C LEU A 276 -16.98 -0.89 6.55
N THR A 277 -16.14 -1.39 5.64
CA THR A 277 -15.72 -0.65 4.46
C THR A 277 -16.45 -1.11 3.20
N LEU A 278 -17.07 -0.17 2.49
CA LEU A 278 -17.30 -0.25 1.05
C LEU A 278 -16.47 0.84 0.39
N ALA A 279 -15.32 0.47 -0.16
CA ALA A 279 -14.33 1.41 -0.66
C ALA A 279 -14.74 2.05 -1.99
N ARG A 280 -15.32 1.27 -2.90
CA ARG A 280 -15.79 1.76 -4.21
C ARG A 280 -17.22 1.28 -4.43
N TRP A 281 -18.16 1.99 -3.80
CA TRP A 281 -19.57 1.70 -3.97
C TRP A 281 -19.97 1.77 -5.44
N GLU A 282 -20.75 0.78 -5.86
CA GLU A 282 -21.41 0.68 -7.15
C GLU A 282 -22.91 0.39 -6.92
N PRO A 283 -23.80 0.78 -7.84
CA PRO A 283 -25.22 0.43 -7.76
C PRO A 283 -25.43 -1.07 -7.49
N GLY A 284 -26.18 -1.39 -6.44
CA GLY A 284 -26.41 -2.75 -5.94
C GLY A 284 -25.60 -3.11 -4.70
N ALA A 285 -24.47 -2.43 -4.43
CA ALA A 285 -23.68 -2.68 -3.22
C ALA A 285 -24.40 -2.22 -1.93
N GLU A 286 -25.38 -1.32 -2.04
CA GLU A 286 -26.24 -0.90 -0.93
C GLU A 286 -27.04 -2.05 -0.32
N PHE A 287 -27.19 -3.16 -1.04
CA PHE A 287 -27.86 -4.37 -0.55
C PHE A 287 -27.26 -4.86 0.77
N VAL A 288 -25.94 -4.72 0.98
CA VAL A 288 -25.29 -5.13 2.23
C VAL A 288 -25.77 -4.28 3.42
N LEU A 289 -25.95 -2.97 3.21
CA LEU A 289 -26.46 -2.06 4.24
C LEU A 289 -27.95 -2.30 4.51
N GLU A 290 -28.74 -2.54 3.46
CA GLU A 290 -30.17 -2.88 3.59
C GLU A 290 -30.37 -4.21 4.31
N ALA A 291 -29.57 -5.23 4.00
CA ALA A 291 -29.60 -6.51 4.68
C ALA A 291 -29.30 -6.34 6.18
N MET A 292 -28.30 -5.52 6.51
CA MET A 292 -27.99 -5.19 7.90
C MET A 292 -29.13 -4.42 8.60
N ALA A 293 -29.78 -3.48 7.92
CA ALA A 293 -30.95 -2.78 8.46
C ALA A 293 -32.11 -3.75 8.73
N ALA A 294 -32.37 -4.69 7.81
CA ALA A 294 -33.37 -5.75 8.00
C ALA A 294 -32.98 -6.67 9.18
N ASP A 295 -31.70 -6.99 9.34
CA ASP A 295 -31.18 -7.77 10.48
C ASP A 295 -31.43 -7.09 11.82
N LEU A 296 -31.35 -5.76 11.86
CA LEU A 296 -31.71 -4.99 13.05
C LEU A 296 -33.22 -5.02 13.32
N GLU A 297 -34.04 -4.79 12.29
CA GLU A 297 -35.51 -4.79 12.44
C GLU A 297 -36.04 -6.14 12.94
N ARG A 298 -35.42 -7.24 12.49
CA ARG A 298 -35.81 -8.61 12.88
C ARG A 298 -35.08 -9.14 14.13
N GLY A 299 -34.21 -8.35 14.76
CA GLY A 299 -33.42 -8.75 15.93
C GLY A 299 -32.36 -9.83 15.67
N ALA A 300 -31.96 -10.03 14.40
CA ALA A 300 -30.90 -10.97 14.01
C ALA A 300 -29.48 -10.41 14.20
N LEU A 301 -29.33 -9.08 14.30
CA LEU A 301 -28.09 -8.42 14.70
C LEU A 301 -28.15 -8.11 16.20
N ARG A 302 -27.14 -8.54 16.97
CA ARG A 302 -27.08 -8.24 18.41
C ARG A 302 -26.75 -6.77 18.61
N GLU A 303 -27.59 -6.04 19.34
CA GLU A 303 -27.43 -4.59 19.56
C GLU A 303 -26.08 -4.23 20.19
N ARG A 304 -25.59 -5.06 21.12
CA ARG A 304 -24.27 -4.90 21.76
C ARG A 304 -23.11 -4.75 20.78
N TRP A 305 -23.19 -5.34 19.58
CA TRP A 305 -22.13 -5.22 18.59
C TRP A 305 -22.10 -3.83 17.96
N LEU A 306 -23.27 -3.20 17.79
CA LEU A 306 -23.36 -1.81 17.34
C LEU A 306 -22.96 -0.82 18.41
N GLU A 307 -23.31 -1.11 19.67
CA GLU A 307 -22.88 -0.30 20.82
C GLU A 307 -21.35 -0.31 20.93
N GLU A 308 -20.73 -1.50 20.86
CA GLU A 308 -19.28 -1.66 20.84
C GLU A 308 -18.63 -0.89 19.66
N ALA A 309 -19.19 -1.01 18.46
CA ALA A 309 -18.73 -0.28 17.28
C ALA A 309 -18.83 1.24 17.45
N ALA A 310 -19.97 1.73 17.95
CA ALA A 310 -20.21 3.15 18.19
C ALA A 310 -19.27 3.71 19.26
N GLU A 311 -19.05 2.98 20.36
CA GLU A 311 -18.10 3.38 21.39
C GLU A 311 -16.65 3.45 20.88
N ARG A 312 -16.23 2.47 20.08
CA ARG A 312 -14.90 2.44 19.47
C ARG A 312 -14.72 3.58 18.47
N TRP A 313 -15.75 3.84 17.68
CA TRP A 313 -15.80 4.96 16.75
C TRP A 313 -15.68 6.30 17.48
N GLU A 314 -16.48 6.54 18.52
CA GLU A 314 -16.45 7.80 19.25
C GLU A 314 -15.12 8.02 19.98
N ARG A 315 -14.54 6.98 20.58
CA ARG A 315 -13.19 7.05 21.17
C ARG A 315 -12.14 7.41 20.12
N PHE A 316 -12.18 6.75 18.95
CA PHE A 316 -11.29 7.02 17.83
C PHE A 316 -11.46 8.47 17.33
N ARG A 317 -12.68 8.90 17.04
CA ARG A 317 -12.96 10.26 16.57
C ARG A 317 -12.53 11.32 17.58
N ALA A 318 -12.80 11.11 18.88
CA ALA A 318 -12.43 12.04 19.94
C ALA A 318 -10.92 12.13 20.18
N SER A 319 -10.16 11.07 19.86
CA SER A 319 -8.71 11.06 19.99
C SER A 319 -7.97 11.51 18.73
N LEU A 320 -8.67 12.03 17.71
CA LEU A 320 -8.04 12.61 16.52
C LEU A 320 -7.06 13.70 16.95
N PRO A 321 -5.82 13.71 16.45
CA PRO A 321 -4.89 14.74 16.82
C PRO A 321 -5.41 16.10 16.32
N PRO A 322 -5.10 17.19 17.04
CA PRO A 322 -5.38 18.52 16.54
C PRO A 322 -4.70 18.71 15.18
N ALA A 323 -5.26 19.56 14.33
CA ALA A 323 -4.60 19.91 13.07
C ALA A 323 -3.20 20.46 13.40
N GLY A 324 -2.16 19.77 12.91
CA GLY A 324 -0.79 20.22 13.07
C GLY A 324 -0.55 21.51 12.30
N ALA A 325 0.48 22.27 12.69
CA ALA A 325 1.01 23.31 11.81
C ALA A 325 1.47 22.67 10.49
N PRO A 326 1.29 23.33 9.34
CA PRO A 326 1.81 22.83 8.08
C PRO A 326 3.32 22.60 8.24
N PRO A 327 3.84 21.40 7.94
CA PRO A 327 5.23 21.08 8.20
C PRO A 327 6.10 21.91 7.26
N ALA A 328 7.31 22.20 7.73
CA ALA A 328 8.39 22.48 6.80
C ALA A 328 8.56 21.26 5.87
N PRO A 329 8.93 21.45 4.59
CA PRO A 329 9.33 20.33 3.75
C PRO A 329 10.37 19.48 4.50
N PRO A 330 10.35 18.14 4.34
CA PRO A 330 11.29 17.28 5.03
C PRO A 330 12.71 17.82 4.83
N PRO A 331 13.55 17.86 5.88
CA PRO A 331 14.90 18.38 5.78
C PRO A 331 15.70 17.43 4.89
N ASP A 332 15.79 17.80 3.62
CA ASP A 332 16.57 17.11 2.59
C ASP A 332 16.09 15.67 2.27
N LEU A 333 15.30 15.52 1.19
CA LEU A 333 14.93 14.19 0.68
C LEU A 333 16.14 13.30 0.38
N ALA A 334 17.32 13.87 0.09
CA ALA A 334 18.54 13.11 -0.11
C ALA A 334 19.06 12.44 1.17
N ARG A 335 18.67 12.93 2.36
CA ARG A 335 18.99 12.31 3.66
C ARG A 335 18.05 11.19 4.08
N ILE A 336 16.85 11.12 3.48
CA ILE A 336 15.73 10.28 3.94
C ILE A 336 15.67 8.93 3.20
N GLY A 337 16.33 8.77 2.05
CA GLY A 337 16.31 7.54 1.23
C GLY A 337 17.57 6.64 1.31
N ARG A 338 17.40 5.31 1.16
CA ARG A 338 18.46 4.31 0.84
C ARG A 338 18.38 3.87 -0.65
N ALA A 339 19.50 3.70 -1.37
CA ALA A 339 19.69 3.46 -2.80
C ALA A 339 19.60 2.01 -3.01
N ALA A 340 18.37 1.60 -3.08
CA ALA A 340 18.01 0.36 -3.68
C ALA A 340 17.69 0.63 -5.15
N ILE A 341 18.54 0.14 -6.06
CA ILE A 341 18.08 -0.18 -7.41
C ILE A 341 17.31 -1.49 -7.26
N PHE A 342 16.02 -1.50 -7.58
CA PHE A 342 15.23 -2.72 -7.52
C PHE A 342 15.19 -3.38 -8.91
N VAL A 343 15.55 -4.66 -8.99
CA VAL A 343 15.39 -5.45 -10.23
C VAL A 343 14.07 -6.23 -10.16
N PRO A 344 13.20 -6.12 -11.17
CA PRO A 344 12.03 -6.98 -11.26
C PRO A 344 12.46 -8.40 -11.62
N GLY A 345 12.17 -9.36 -10.75
CA GLY A 345 12.37 -10.78 -11.00
C GLY A 345 11.21 -11.60 -10.41
N GLY A 346 10.38 -12.19 -11.27
CA GLY A 346 9.39 -13.20 -10.87
C GLY A 346 8.33 -12.76 -9.84
N GLY A 347 8.05 -11.46 -9.73
CA GLY A 347 7.10 -10.91 -8.74
C GLY A 347 7.75 -10.21 -7.55
N ASN A 348 9.08 -10.19 -7.44
CA ASN A 348 9.78 -9.50 -6.35
C ASN A 348 10.67 -8.37 -6.84
N TRP A 349 10.82 -7.39 -5.95
CA TRP A 349 11.74 -6.29 -6.06
C TRP A 349 12.79 -6.46 -4.96
N ARG A 350 14.04 -6.75 -5.33
CA ARG A 350 15.15 -6.83 -4.37
C ARG A 350 16.07 -5.62 -4.51
N PRO A 351 16.45 -4.95 -3.41
CA PRO A 351 17.43 -3.86 -3.46
C PRO A 351 18.81 -4.40 -3.86
N LEU A 352 19.38 -3.92 -4.96
CA LEU A 352 20.72 -4.30 -5.43
C LEU A 352 21.85 -3.70 -4.57
N LEU A 353 21.61 -2.54 -3.93
CA LEU A 353 22.57 -1.81 -3.10
C LEU A 353 21.84 -1.09 -1.93
N PRO A 354 22.55 -0.55 -0.92
CA PRO A 354 22.00 0.39 0.09
C PRO A 354 22.49 1.87 -0.07
N GLY A 355 21.65 2.90 0.22
CA GLY A 355 21.95 4.39 0.35
C GLY A 355 21.54 5.43 -0.78
N LEU A 356 20.38 6.15 -0.70
CA LEU A 356 19.50 6.91 -1.71
C LEU A 356 18.61 6.26 -2.84
N ALA A 357 17.27 6.09 -2.69
CA ALA A 357 16.40 5.51 -3.74
C ALA A 357 16.03 6.48 -4.88
N VAL A 358 16.13 6.01 -6.13
CA VAL A 358 15.60 6.67 -7.34
C VAL A 358 14.67 5.65 -8.03
N ASP A 359 13.38 5.96 -8.11
CA ASP A 359 12.39 5.10 -8.78
C ASP A 359 12.44 5.39 -10.29
N LEU A 360 12.67 4.36 -11.10
CA LEU A 360 12.58 4.42 -12.56
C LEU A 360 11.49 3.45 -12.99
N GLU A 361 10.27 3.98 -13.13
CA GLU A 361 9.11 3.19 -13.51
C GLU A 361 9.00 3.06 -15.03
N PHE A 362 8.93 1.82 -15.52
CA PHE A 362 8.59 1.52 -16.92
C PHE A 362 7.39 0.59 -16.95
N GLY A 363 6.18 1.17 -17.00
CA GLY A 363 4.92 0.47 -17.24
C GLY A 363 4.42 0.63 -18.69
N PRO A 364 3.62 -0.30 -19.23
CA PRO A 364 3.23 -0.32 -20.65
C PRO A 364 2.13 0.67 -21.05
N LEU A 365 1.54 1.42 -20.12
CA LEU A 365 0.41 2.32 -20.40
C LEU A 365 0.62 3.62 -19.63
N GLY A 366 0.67 4.70 -20.40
CA GLY A 366 1.45 5.88 -20.06
C GLY A 366 0.80 6.85 -19.11
N PHE A 367 1.63 7.47 -18.28
CA PHE A 367 1.56 8.89 -17.90
C PHE A 367 3.01 9.36 -17.66
N TRP A 368 3.60 10.04 -18.66
CA TRP A 368 4.98 10.54 -18.60
C TRP A 368 4.96 12.08 -18.66
N ASN A 369 5.56 12.75 -17.67
CA ASN A 369 5.90 14.17 -17.76
C ASN A 369 7.32 14.43 -17.20
N PRO A 370 8.36 14.38 -18.06
CA PRO A 370 9.75 14.61 -17.69
C PRO A 370 10.01 15.95 -16.99
N ALA A 371 9.19 16.97 -17.28
CA ALA A 371 9.36 18.31 -16.73
C ALA A 371 9.11 18.37 -15.22
N LEU A 372 8.24 17.49 -14.67
CA LEU A 372 8.03 17.40 -13.22
C LEU A 372 9.27 16.89 -12.49
N TYR A 373 9.97 15.95 -13.12
CA TYR A 373 11.15 15.30 -12.54
C TYR A 373 12.37 16.22 -12.55
N GLU A 374 12.60 16.92 -13.67
CA GLU A 374 13.67 17.92 -13.79
C GLU A 374 13.48 19.08 -12.80
N ARG A 375 12.23 19.47 -12.53
CA ARG A 375 11.90 20.53 -11.56
C ARG A 375 12.16 20.09 -10.12
N ALA A 376 11.73 18.90 -9.74
CA ALA A 376 11.95 18.35 -8.39
C ALA A 376 13.45 18.19 -8.07
N LEU A 377 14.25 17.77 -9.06
CA LEU A 377 15.71 17.72 -8.93
C LEU A 377 16.30 19.12 -8.77
N ALA A 378 15.90 20.08 -9.60
CA ALA A 378 16.40 21.45 -9.55
C ALA A 378 16.07 22.17 -8.22
N GLU A 379 14.88 21.94 -7.67
CA GLU A 379 14.45 22.48 -6.37
C GLU A 379 15.22 21.88 -5.20
N ALA A 380 15.71 20.64 -5.33
CA ALA A 380 16.60 19.98 -4.36
C ALA A 380 18.08 20.38 -4.49
N GLY A 381 18.42 21.35 -5.34
CA GLY A 381 19.81 21.76 -5.61
C GLY A 381 20.58 20.77 -6.49
N LEU A 382 19.92 19.73 -7.01
CA LEU A 382 20.47 18.74 -7.92
C LEU A 382 20.19 19.17 -9.37
N ARG A 383 21.23 19.32 -10.19
CA ARG A 383 21.01 19.65 -11.61
C ARG A 383 20.82 18.37 -12.41
N ALA A 384 19.62 18.15 -12.93
CA ALA A 384 19.42 17.22 -14.03
C ALA A 384 19.99 17.86 -15.30
N ARG A 385 21.11 17.34 -15.83
CA ARG A 385 21.69 17.81 -17.09
C ARG A 385 21.44 16.76 -18.17
N ARG A 386 20.88 17.19 -19.31
CA ARG A 386 20.80 16.36 -20.51
C ARG A 386 22.18 16.39 -21.16
N LEU A 387 22.97 15.34 -20.96
CA LEU A 387 24.38 15.37 -21.31
C LEU A 387 24.63 15.08 -22.79
N GLY A 388 25.37 16.00 -23.42
CA GLY A 388 26.17 15.78 -24.63
C GLY A 388 27.66 15.66 -24.25
N ALA A 389 28.48 15.21 -25.19
CA ALA A 389 29.69 14.41 -24.98
C ALA A 389 30.89 14.99 -24.20
N GLU A 390 30.86 16.20 -23.64
CA GLU A 390 32.04 16.78 -22.99
C GLU A 390 31.66 17.53 -21.71
N ASP A 391 32.09 17.01 -20.54
CA ASP A 391 32.49 17.72 -19.30
C ASP A 391 32.61 16.73 -18.12
N GLY A 392 33.70 16.78 -17.36
CA GLY A 392 34.04 15.79 -16.32
C GLY A 392 33.86 16.27 -14.87
N LEU A 393 32.87 15.67 -14.18
CA LEU A 393 32.87 15.04 -12.83
C LEU A 393 31.40 14.84 -12.45
N GLU A 394 30.81 13.73 -12.88
CA GLU A 394 29.37 13.46 -12.81
C GLU A 394 29.14 11.95 -12.65
N ALA A 395 28.19 11.52 -11.82
CA ALA A 395 27.74 10.13 -11.85
C ALA A 395 26.99 9.90 -13.17
N GLU A 396 27.64 9.25 -14.14
CA GLU A 396 27.02 8.94 -15.43
C GLU A 396 26.02 7.79 -15.27
N VAL A 397 24.72 8.08 -15.46
CA VAL A 397 23.67 7.05 -15.56
C VAL A 397 23.30 6.89 -17.04
N TYR A 398 23.59 5.73 -17.62
CA TYR A 398 23.25 5.40 -19.01
C TYR A 398 21.89 4.70 -19.07
N VAL A 399 20.92 5.31 -19.75
CA VAL A 399 19.61 4.72 -20.06
C VAL A 399 19.47 4.54 -21.57
N HIS A 400 19.49 3.31 -22.06
CA HIS A 400 19.30 3.00 -23.49
C HIS A 400 17.82 2.74 -23.79
N LEU A 401 17.22 3.59 -24.63
CA LEU A 401 15.80 3.55 -25.01
C LEU A 401 15.61 3.08 -26.47
N GLY A 402 16.35 2.06 -26.89
CA GLY A 402 16.30 1.52 -28.26
C GLY A 402 15.79 0.07 -28.32
N ARG A 403 15.06 -0.29 -29.38
CA ARG A 403 14.60 -1.68 -29.64
C ARG A 403 15.71 -2.70 -29.90
N LYS A 404 16.97 -2.25 -30.08
CA LYS A 404 18.15 -3.08 -30.36
C LYS A 404 19.24 -2.78 -29.35
N ALA A 405 20.00 -3.80 -28.95
CA ALA A 405 21.13 -3.67 -28.05
C ALA A 405 22.20 -2.70 -28.60
N PRO A 406 22.97 -2.00 -27.73
CA PRO A 406 24.09 -1.17 -28.17
C PRO A 406 25.16 -2.00 -28.89
N PRO A 407 25.92 -1.40 -29.82
CA PRO A 407 27.03 -2.09 -30.50
C PRO A 407 28.11 -2.55 -29.50
N PRO A 408 28.68 -3.76 -29.63
CA PRO A 408 29.69 -4.29 -28.72
C PRO A 408 30.91 -3.39 -28.52
N ALA A 409 31.35 -2.68 -29.56
CA ALA A 409 32.45 -1.72 -29.48
C ALA A 409 32.17 -0.55 -28.52
N ARG A 410 30.91 -0.11 -28.43
CA ARG A 410 30.48 0.97 -27.54
C ARG A 410 30.41 0.52 -26.08
N LEU A 411 30.05 -0.74 -25.85
CA LEU A 411 30.03 -1.35 -24.51
C LEU A 411 31.47 -1.52 -23.97
N ALA A 412 32.41 -1.90 -24.82
CA ALA A 412 33.82 -2.03 -24.45
C ALA A 412 34.48 -0.67 -24.13
N GLU A 413 34.13 0.39 -24.87
CA GLU A 413 34.59 1.77 -24.60
C GLU A 413 34.13 2.28 -23.22
N LEU A 414 32.90 1.96 -22.83
CA LEU A 414 32.32 2.35 -21.55
C LEU A 414 32.91 1.56 -20.36
N ALA A 415 33.20 0.28 -20.55
CA ALA A 415 33.80 -0.58 -19.53
C ALA A 415 35.26 -0.22 -19.19
N ALA A 416 35.95 0.51 -20.07
CA ALA A 416 37.35 0.89 -19.91
C ALA A 416 37.57 2.18 -19.08
N ARG A 417 36.50 2.87 -18.65
CA ARG A 417 36.60 4.10 -17.85
C ARG A 417 36.63 3.76 -16.35
N GLU A 418 37.76 4.02 -15.68
CA GLU A 418 38.04 3.58 -14.30
C GLU A 418 37.24 4.27 -13.18
N THR A 419 36.34 5.24 -13.46
CA THR A 419 35.78 6.14 -12.41
C THR A 419 34.25 6.34 -12.35
N ALA A 420 33.37 5.53 -12.95
CA ALA A 420 31.91 5.67 -12.71
C ALA A 420 31.04 4.45 -13.18
N PRO A 421 29.76 4.36 -12.74
CA PRO A 421 29.03 3.10 -12.49
C PRO A 421 28.15 2.55 -13.64
N ALA A 422 27.69 1.31 -13.39
CA ALA A 422 26.71 0.44 -14.06
C ALA A 422 25.86 0.97 -15.25
N LEU A 423 25.86 0.17 -16.32
CA LEU A 423 24.95 0.24 -17.47
C LEU A 423 23.61 -0.46 -17.18
N LEU A 424 22.48 0.22 -17.34
CA LEU A 424 21.12 -0.36 -17.33
C LEU A 424 20.49 -0.22 -18.72
N THR A 425 20.36 -1.33 -19.45
CA THR A 425 19.68 -1.35 -20.76
C THR A 425 18.29 -1.95 -20.61
N ASN A 426 17.25 -1.31 -21.14
CA ASN A 426 15.95 -1.96 -21.34
C ASN A 426 15.82 -2.32 -22.83
N GLY A 427 15.70 -3.60 -23.15
CA GLY A 427 15.54 -4.09 -24.52
C GLY A 427 14.65 -5.34 -24.52
N PRO A 428 13.66 -5.45 -25.42
CA PRO A 428 12.67 -6.53 -25.35
C PRO A 428 13.16 -7.93 -25.81
N TRP A 429 14.45 -8.17 -26.01
CA TRP A 429 14.95 -9.43 -26.58
C TRP A 429 16.32 -9.83 -26.02
N GLY A 430 16.40 -11.06 -25.50
CA GLY A 430 17.44 -11.55 -24.58
C GLY A 430 18.84 -11.69 -25.15
N TRP A 431 19.83 -11.40 -24.27
CA TRP A 431 21.26 -11.65 -24.44
C TRP A 431 21.92 -11.75 -23.04
N THR A 432 22.78 -12.74 -22.84
CA THR A 432 23.67 -12.86 -21.66
C THR A 432 25.11 -13.08 -22.14
N LEU A 433 26.08 -12.39 -21.54
CA LEU A 433 27.52 -12.56 -21.78
C LEU A 433 28.22 -12.91 -20.45
N PRO A 434 29.28 -13.76 -20.44
CA PRO A 434 29.93 -14.20 -19.22
C PRO A 434 31.16 -13.33 -18.91
N PHE A 435 31.15 -12.58 -17.79
CA PHE A 435 32.37 -12.04 -17.19
C PHE A 435 32.30 -12.05 -15.66
N PRO A 436 33.44 -12.24 -14.96
CA PRO A 436 33.47 -12.32 -13.51
C PRO A 436 33.53 -10.93 -12.88
N ARG A 437 32.68 -10.73 -11.88
CA ARG A 437 32.59 -9.61 -10.92
C ARG A 437 31.97 -8.31 -11.45
N ARG A 438 30.80 -8.00 -10.85
CA ARG A 438 30.02 -6.76 -10.91
C ARG A 438 29.39 -6.44 -12.27
N LEU A 439 28.43 -7.28 -12.65
CA LEU A 439 27.33 -6.92 -13.54
C LEU A 439 26.10 -7.74 -13.14
N ALA A 440 24.89 -7.16 -13.23
CA ALA A 440 23.64 -7.88 -13.01
C ALA A 440 22.98 -8.18 -14.37
N THR A 441 22.66 -9.44 -14.62
CA THR A 441 21.91 -9.95 -15.78
C THR A 441 20.65 -10.68 -15.30
N ALA A 442 19.64 -10.83 -16.17
CA ALA A 442 18.41 -11.60 -15.91
C ALA A 442 18.17 -12.60 -17.06
N GLU A 443 17.72 -13.83 -16.76
CA GLU A 443 17.57 -14.93 -17.72
C GLU A 443 16.26 -15.74 -17.56
N SER A 444 15.85 -16.42 -18.65
CA SER A 444 15.09 -17.69 -18.62
C SER A 444 15.37 -18.61 -19.84
N SER A 445 15.62 -19.91 -19.57
CA SER A 445 15.47 -21.14 -20.41
C SER A 445 16.65 -21.72 -21.28
N PRO A 446 16.76 -23.08 -21.43
CA PRO A 446 18.04 -23.83 -21.47
C PRO A 446 18.57 -24.39 -22.82
N ALA A 447 18.10 -23.98 -24.01
CA ALA A 447 18.43 -24.68 -25.27
C ALA A 447 19.66 -24.15 -26.07
N GLY A 448 20.34 -23.09 -25.64
CA GLY A 448 21.27 -22.31 -26.49
C GLY A 448 22.77 -22.64 -26.43
N PHE A 449 23.20 -23.68 -25.70
CA PHE A 449 24.60 -23.76 -25.24
C PHE A 449 25.65 -24.31 -26.23
N ALA A 450 25.27 -24.87 -27.39
CA ALA A 450 26.22 -25.56 -28.29
C ALA A 450 27.27 -24.66 -28.97
N PRO A 451 26.96 -23.43 -29.43
CA PRO A 451 27.94 -22.57 -30.10
C PRO A 451 28.92 -21.91 -29.12
N LEU A 452 28.51 -21.72 -27.86
CA LEU A 452 29.30 -21.04 -26.83
C LEU A 452 30.40 -21.94 -26.24
N LEU A 453 30.12 -23.24 -26.06
CA LEU A 453 31.10 -24.25 -25.66
C LEU A 453 32.22 -24.42 -26.71
N ALA A 454 31.89 -24.26 -28.00
CA ALA A 454 32.86 -24.30 -29.10
C ALA A 454 33.78 -23.08 -29.13
N ALA A 455 33.26 -21.88 -28.84
CA ALA A 455 34.04 -20.64 -28.81
C ALA A 455 34.98 -20.53 -27.59
N ALA A 456 34.67 -21.21 -26.48
CA ALA A 456 35.49 -21.24 -25.27
C ALA A 456 36.48 -22.43 -25.21
N GLY A 457 36.56 -23.26 -26.26
CA GLY A 457 37.44 -24.43 -26.31
C GLY A 457 36.99 -25.62 -25.44
N LEU A 458 35.74 -25.61 -24.95
CA LEU A 458 35.17 -26.61 -24.05
C LEU A 458 34.14 -27.53 -24.74
N ALA A 459 34.14 -27.54 -26.08
CA ALA A 459 33.37 -28.50 -26.86
C ALA A 459 33.99 -29.90 -26.74
N GLY A 460 33.64 -30.62 -25.67
CA GLY A 460 34.10 -32.00 -25.49
C GLY A 460 33.59 -32.79 -24.29
N ASP A 461 32.98 -32.18 -23.27
CA ASP A 461 32.58 -32.95 -22.07
C ASP A 461 31.04 -33.07 -21.95
N GLU A 462 30.50 -34.15 -22.52
CA GLU A 462 29.07 -34.43 -22.73
C GLU A 462 28.24 -34.74 -21.47
N ARG A 463 28.72 -34.46 -20.25
CA ARG A 463 28.08 -35.00 -19.02
C ARG A 463 27.02 -34.12 -18.36
N ALA A 464 26.70 -32.94 -18.90
CA ALA A 464 25.80 -31.98 -18.23
C ALA A 464 24.40 -31.86 -18.86
N ARG A 465 23.95 -32.81 -19.68
CA ARG A 465 22.61 -32.77 -20.31
C ARG A 465 21.48 -33.48 -19.55
N ASP A 466 21.78 -34.29 -18.54
CA ASP A 466 20.75 -35.04 -17.82
C ASP A 466 20.61 -34.58 -16.37
N ARG A 467 19.74 -33.56 -16.17
CA ARG A 467 18.79 -33.44 -15.05
C ARG A 467 18.05 -32.10 -15.16
N GLY A 468 16.77 -32.20 -15.53
CA GLY A 468 15.84 -31.07 -15.76
C GLY A 468 15.28 -30.43 -14.51
#